data_AF-A0A537J6U8-F1
#
_entry.id   AF-A0A537J6U8-F1
#
_cell.length_a   1.000
_cell.length_b   1.000
_cell.length_c   1.000
_cell.angle_alpha   90.00
_cell.angle_beta   90.00
_cell.angle_gamma   90.00
#
_symmetry.space_group_name_H-M   'P 1'
#
loop_
_entity.id
_entity.type
_entity.pdbx_description
1 polymer ?
#
loop_
_entity_poly.entity_id
_entity_poly.type
_entity_poly.pdbx_seq_one_letter_code
_entity_poly.pdbx_strand_id
1 'polypeptide(L)'
;MNTPQRDPGGSLGGLLTQIAAPVARILDRALSGADVTAEEAEVLLRASGRELLATMAVADGLRSEAVGNVVTYVVNRNINFTNV
;
A
#
# COMPACT_ATOMS: atom_id res chain seq x y z
N MET A 1 12.44 -24.15 0.35
CA MET A 1 11.34 -23.78 -0.55
C MET A 1 11.55 -22.31 -0.89
N ASN A 2 12.06 -22.02 -2.09
CA ASN A 2 12.44 -20.66 -2.48
C ASN A 2 11.20 -19.90 -2.90
N THR A 3 10.75 -18.94 -2.10
CA THR A 3 9.70 -18.00 -2.50
C THR A 3 10.31 -17.11 -3.59
N PRO A 4 9.69 -16.96 -4.77
CA PRO A 4 10.23 -16.06 -5.79
C PRO A 4 10.21 -14.63 -5.22
N GLN A 5 11.40 -14.05 -5.05
CA GLN A 5 11.56 -12.66 -4.67
C GLN A 5 11.11 -11.82 -5.87
N ARG A 6 9.88 -11.31 -5.80
CA ARG A 6 9.32 -10.43 -6.81
C ARG A 6 9.97 -9.06 -6.61
N ASP A 7 10.86 -8.66 -7.50
CA ASP A 7 11.50 -7.33 -7.48
C ASP A 7 10.42 -6.23 -7.55
N PRO A 8 10.16 -5.48 -6.46
CA PRO A 8 9.09 -4.48 -6.45
C PRO A 8 9.53 -3.21 -7.23
N GLY A 9 10.81 -2.87 -7.16
CA GLY A 9 11.34 -1.58 -7.62
C GLY A 9 11.31 -1.38 -9.15
N GLY A 10 11.52 -2.44 -9.93
CA GLY A 10 11.54 -2.35 -11.39
C GLY A 10 10.16 -2.26 -12.04
N SER A 11 9.11 -2.75 -11.37
CA SER A 11 7.75 -2.83 -11.91
C SER A 11 6.87 -1.62 -11.56
N LEU A 12 7.19 -0.88 -10.50
CA LEU A 12 6.36 0.23 -10.01
C LEU A 12 6.50 1.50 -10.85
N GLY A 13 7.71 1.81 -11.34
CA GLY A 13 7.93 2.98 -12.20
C GLY A 13 7.06 2.97 -13.47
N GLY A 14 6.88 1.79 -14.08
CA GLY A 14 5.97 1.62 -15.22
C GLY A 14 4.51 1.92 -14.88
N LEU A 15 4.05 1.51 -13.69
CA LEU A 15 2.68 1.78 -13.23
C LEU A 15 2.43 3.27 -13.00
N LEU A 16 3.40 3.98 -12.41
CA LEU A 16 3.27 5.42 -12.13
C LEU A 16 3.14 6.26 -13.40
N THR A 17 3.77 5.86 -14.51
CA THR A 17 3.63 6.56 -15.79
C THR A 17 2.27 6.38 -16.47
N GLN A 18 1.45 5.42 -16.02
CA GLN A 18 0.17 5.07 -16.65
C GLN A 18 -1.07 5.61 -15.91
N ILE A 19 -0.86 6.40 -14.85
CA ILE A 19 -1.92 6.94 -13.99
C ILE A 19 -1.89 8.47 -13.96
N ALA A 20 -2.96 9.07 -13.44
CA ALA A 20 -3.05 10.52 -13.33
C ALA A 20 -1.90 11.13 -12.50
N ALA A 21 -1.34 12.24 -12.99
CA ALA A 21 -0.18 12.91 -12.40
C ALA A 21 -0.32 13.27 -10.90
N PRO A 22 -1.49 13.69 -10.37
CA PRO A 22 -1.65 13.92 -8.94
C PRO A 22 -1.37 12.67 -8.11
N VAL A 23 -1.95 11.52 -8.50
CA VAL A 23 -1.76 10.23 -7.81
C VAL A 23 -0.32 9.76 -7.96
N ALA A 24 0.22 9.83 -9.18
CA ALA A 24 1.60 9.42 -9.45
C ALA A 24 2.62 10.15 -8.55
N ARG A 25 2.49 11.47 -8.41
CA ARG A 25 3.39 12.28 -7.58
C ARG A 25 3.30 11.94 -6.10
N ILE A 26 2.09 11.71 -5.58
CA ILE A 26 1.90 11.34 -4.17
C ILE A 26 2.58 9.99 -3.91
N LEU A 27 2.36 9.00 -4.80
CA LEU A 27 2.95 7.68 -4.67
C LEU A 27 4.48 7.69 -4.80
N ASP A 28 5.04 8.49 -5.72
CA ASP A 28 6.49 8.66 -5.89
C ASP A 28 7.15 9.29 -4.64
N ARG A 29 6.49 10.29 -4.04
CA ARG A 29 6.92 10.87 -2.76
C ARG A 29 6.89 9.84 -1.63
N ALA A 30 5.83 9.04 -1.53
CA ALA A 30 5.72 7.99 -0.52
C ALA A 30 6.81 6.92 -0.69
N LEU A 31 7.11 6.52 -1.93
CA LEU A 31 8.23 5.60 -2.24
C LEU A 31 9.60 6.19 -1.88
N SER A 32 9.72 7.52 -1.85
CA SER A 32 10.94 8.22 -1.40
C SER A 32 11.02 8.35 0.13
N GLY A 33 10.10 7.76 0.87
CA GLY A 33 10.06 7.78 2.34
C GLY A 33 9.41 9.03 2.95
N ALA A 34 8.75 9.87 2.14
CA ALA A 34 8.02 11.02 2.66
C ALA A 34 6.63 10.63 3.18
N ASP A 35 6.19 11.29 4.26
CA ASP A 35 4.83 11.13 4.77
C ASP A 35 3.79 11.68 3.78
N VAL A 36 2.66 11.00 3.70
CA VAL A 36 1.47 11.41 2.93
C VAL A 36 0.66 12.38 3.78
N THR A 37 0.35 13.57 3.27
CA THR A 37 -0.49 14.54 3.99
C THR A 37 -1.97 14.12 3.98
N ALA A 38 -2.81 14.77 4.79
CA ALA A 38 -4.25 14.48 4.80
C ALA A 38 -4.92 14.77 3.44
N GLU A 39 -4.51 15.86 2.78
CA GLU A 39 -5.01 16.27 1.47
C GLU A 39 -4.59 15.26 0.39
N GLU A 40 -3.35 14.78 0.46
CA GLU A 40 -2.85 13.74 -0.44
C GLU A 40 -3.55 12.40 -0.20
N ALA A 41 -3.80 12.05 1.07
CA ALA A 41 -4.56 10.87 1.44
C ALA A 41 -5.99 10.93 0.90
N GLU A 42 -6.66 12.09 0.94
CA GLU A 42 -7.99 12.26 0.34
C GLU A 42 -7.98 11.94 -1.16
N VAL A 43 -6.96 12.42 -1.88
CA VAL A 43 -6.79 12.11 -3.32
C VAL A 43 -6.63 10.61 -3.54
N LEU A 44 -5.80 9.93 -2.74
CA LEU A 44 -5.60 8.48 -2.86
C LEU A 44 -6.85 7.68 -2.49
N LEU A 45 -7.61 8.11 -1.47
CA LEU A 45 -8.84 7.44 -1.03
C LEU A 45 -9.97 7.55 -2.07
N ARG A 46 -9.93 8.57 -2.93
CA ARG A 46 -10.87 8.73 -4.06
C ARG A 46 -10.40 8.01 -5.33
N ALA A 47 -9.20 7.43 -5.34
CA ALA A 47 -8.67 6.73 -6.49
C ALA A 47 -9.53 5.50 -6.84
N SER A 48 -9.65 5.24 -8.15
CA SER A 48 -10.34 4.07 -8.68
C SER A 48 -9.58 3.54 -9.90
N GLY A 49 -9.96 2.37 -10.43
CA GLY A 49 -9.32 1.83 -11.62
C GLY A 49 -7.80 1.63 -11.45
N ARG A 50 -7.02 2.18 -12.37
CA ARG A 50 -5.56 1.99 -12.42
C ARG A 50 -4.83 2.68 -11.28
N GLU A 51 -5.31 3.85 -10.88
CA GLU A 51 -4.80 4.62 -9.75
C GLU A 51 -4.91 3.80 -8.45
N LEU A 52 -6.06 3.15 -8.23
CA LEU A 52 -6.26 2.30 -7.05
C LEU A 52 -5.30 1.10 -7.06
N LEU A 53 -5.14 0.45 -8.21
CA LEU A 53 -4.20 -0.68 -8.35
C LEU A 53 -2.75 -0.24 -8.09
N ALA A 54 -2.36 0.93 -8.58
CA ALA A 54 -1.04 1.49 -8.31
C ALA A 54 -0.86 1.81 -6.82
N THR A 55 -1.86 2.41 -6.16
CA THR A 55 -1.84 2.66 -4.71
C THR A 55 -1.67 1.36 -3.93
N MET A 56 -2.41 0.30 -4.27
CA MET A 56 -2.27 -1.00 -3.62
C MET A 56 -0.88 -1.62 -3.84
N ALA A 57 -0.33 -1.52 -5.05
CA ALA A 57 0.99 -2.05 -5.37
C ALA A 57 2.11 -1.31 -4.61
N VAL A 58 2.03 0.02 -4.53
CA VAL A 58 2.97 0.83 -3.74
C VAL A 58 2.86 0.51 -2.26
N ALA A 59 1.63 0.41 -1.73
CA ALA A 59 1.39 0.06 -0.33
C ALA A 59 1.93 -1.34 0.02
N ASP A 60 1.74 -2.33 -0.85
CA ASP A 60 2.32 -3.67 -0.63
C ASP A 60 3.85 -3.66 -0.69
N GLY A 61 4.44 -2.88 -1.61
CA GLY A 61 5.89 -2.68 -1.67
C GLY A 61 6.45 -2.10 -0.38
N LEU A 62 5.87 -1.00 0.10
CA LEU A 62 6.27 -0.34 1.36
C LEU A 62 6.06 -1.27 2.57
N ARG A 63 4.93 -2.00 2.62
CA ARG A 63 4.67 -3.00 3.65
C ARG A 63 5.70 -4.13 3.61
N SER A 64 6.09 -4.59 2.42
CA SER A 64 7.12 -5.63 2.25
C SER A 64 8.47 -5.19 2.78
N GLU A 65 8.85 -3.94 2.49
CA GLU A 65 10.08 -3.35 2.97
C GLU A 65 10.08 -3.19 4.50
N ALA A 66 8.96 -2.72 5.06
CA ALA A 66 8.84 -2.45 6.49
C ALA A 66 8.77 -3.72 7.36
N VAL A 67 8.03 -4.76 6.94
CA VAL A 67 7.72 -5.91 7.81
C VAL A 67 7.99 -7.29 7.18
N GLY A 68 8.49 -7.35 5.94
CA GLY A 68 8.75 -8.61 5.25
C GLY A 68 7.46 -9.41 4.94
N ASN A 69 7.57 -10.66 4.51
CA ASN A 69 6.41 -11.42 3.98
C ASN A 69 5.77 -12.40 4.99
N VAL A 70 6.18 -12.36 6.25
CA VAL A 70 5.61 -13.24 7.29
C VAL A 70 4.30 -12.65 7.80
N VAL A 71 3.20 -13.36 7.58
CA VAL A 71 1.88 -13.00 8.12
C VAL A 71 1.73 -13.57 9.53
N THR A 72 1.40 -12.73 10.50
CA THR A 72 1.12 -13.12 11.88
C THR A 72 -0.39 -13.10 12.15
N TYR A 73 -0.83 -13.79 13.20
CA TYR A 73 -2.23 -13.82 13.62
C TYR A 73 -2.34 -13.67 15.14
N VAL A 74 -3.46 -13.11 15.61
CA VAL A 74 -3.77 -12.94 17.03
C VAL A 74 -5.07 -13.66 17.35
N VAL A 75 -5.06 -14.50 18.38
CA VAL A 75 -6.27 -15.13 18.92
C VAL A 75 -6.87 -14.19 19.97
N ASN A 76 -7.91 -13.43 19.59
CA ASN A 76 -8.59 -12.50 20.49
C ASN A 76 -9.79 -13.17 21.18
N ARG A 77 -9.88 -13.05 22.52
CA ARG A 77 -11.06 -13.45 23.30
C ARG A 77 -11.75 -12.18 23.81
N ASN A 78 -12.66 -11.64 23.01
CA ASN A 78 -13.46 -10.49 23.40
C ASN A 78 -14.64 -10.96 24.27
N ILE A 79 -14.74 -10.45 25.50
CA ILE A 79 -15.86 -10.77 26.41
C ILE A 79 -16.90 -9.66 26.30
N ASN A 80 -18.11 -10.00 25.86
CA ASN A 80 -19.25 -9.08 25.79
C ASN A 80 -20.26 -9.42 26.90
N PHE A 81 -20.50 -8.51 27.84
CA PHE A 81 -21.34 -8.72 29.03
C PHE A 81 -22.83 -8.35 28.85
N THR A 82 -23.29 -7.99 27.64
CA THR A 82 -24.63 -7.40 27.46
C THR A 82 -25.42 -7.89 26.24
N ASN A 83 -25.24 -9.14 25.80
CA ASN A 83 -26.09 -9.73 24.76
C ASN A 83 -26.37 -11.23 25.01
N VAL A 84 -26.88 -11.53 26.22
CA VAL A 84 -27.70 -12.73 26.49
C VAL A 84 -29.14 -12.30 26.73
#